data_AF-A0A7C1ZFX9-F1
#
_entry.id   AF-A0A7C1ZFX9-F1
#
_cell.length_a   1.000
_cell.length_b   1.000
_cell.length_c   1.000
_cell.angle_alpha   90.00
_cell.angle_beta   90.00
_cell.angle_gamma   90.00
#
_symmetry.space_group_name_H-M   'P 1'
#
loop_
_entity.id
_entity.type
_entity.pdbx_description
1 polymer ?
#
loop_
_entity_poly.entity_id
_entity_poly.type
_entity_poly.pdbx_seq_one_letter_code
_entity_poly.pdbx_strand_id
1 'polypeptide(L)'
;MTAVIGTIPGAFEITSTDKDTDFEGSANDGVALEEDISFPTDWVTAGIQTVEIINLTIQSDQNLQWDISLYATDAHGNSDQDLDKIITTVNYATTDAIQTAAANQWRYDKNPTFRPFIYIDEDNTSEFHITLIPRGGNKNAGGTGEVVIKVHAVPIV
;
A
#
# COMPACT_ATOMS: atom_id res chain seq x y z
N MET A 1 14.60 20.89 30.36
CA MET A 1 14.09 20.33 29.08
C MET A 1 13.62 18.94 29.38
N THR A 2 12.31 18.75 29.48
CA THR A 2 11.72 17.43 29.68
C THR A 2 11.17 17.03 28.32
N ALA A 3 11.83 16.11 27.63
CA ALA A 3 11.22 15.44 26.51
C ALA A 3 10.04 14.66 27.07
N VAL A 4 8.83 15.15 26.83
CA VAL A 4 7.64 14.33 26.97
C VAL A 4 7.72 13.36 25.80
N ILE A 5 8.24 12.16 26.05
CA ILE A 5 8.05 11.02 25.15
C ILE A 5 6.55 10.74 25.24
N GLY A 6 5.80 11.35 24.33
CA GLY A 6 4.41 11.01 24.09
C GLY A 6 4.39 9.53 23.71
N THR A 7 3.74 8.74 24.56
CA THR A 7 3.30 7.37 24.34
C THR A 7 3.35 6.88 22.88
N ILE A 8 4.21 5.89 22.57
CA ILE A 8 3.98 4.93 21.48
C ILE A 8 3.51 3.58 22.06
N PRO A 9 2.25 3.44 22.52
CA PRO A 9 1.62 2.14 22.65
C PRO A 9 0.37 2.10 21.76
N GLY A 10 0.42 1.28 20.70
CA GLY A 10 -0.76 0.90 19.93
C GLY A 10 -1.35 1.98 19.02
N ALA A 11 -0.52 2.81 18.39
CA ALA A 11 -0.97 3.73 17.34
C ALA A 11 -1.46 2.91 16.13
N PHE A 12 -2.77 2.66 16.12
CA PHE A 12 -3.50 2.19 14.96
C PHE A 12 -3.55 3.35 13.98
N GLU A 13 -2.81 3.27 12.88
CA GLU A 13 -2.85 4.32 11.87
C GLU A 13 -3.13 3.73 10.50
N ILE A 14 -4.08 4.38 9.82
CA ILE A 14 -4.43 4.11 8.44
C ILE A 14 -3.60 5.10 7.63
N THR A 15 -2.45 4.65 7.13
CA THR A 15 -1.77 5.42 6.09
C THR A 15 -2.45 5.07 4.77
N SER A 16 -2.97 6.07 4.08
CA SER A 16 -3.56 5.89 2.75
C SER A 16 -2.77 6.67 1.73
N THR A 17 -2.62 6.10 0.54
CA THR A 17 -2.26 6.91 -0.64
C THR A 17 -3.29 8.04 -0.80
N ASP A 18 -2.84 9.17 -1.34
CA ASP A 18 -3.78 10.21 -1.75
C ASP A 18 -4.62 9.66 -2.91
N LYS A 19 -5.91 10.01 -2.90
CA LYS A 19 -6.81 9.68 -3.99
C LYS A 19 -6.39 10.42 -5.26
N ASP A 20 -5.93 11.66 -5.11
CA ASP A 20 -5.76 12.61 -6.22
C ASP A 20 -4.31 12.75 -6.74
N THR A 21 -3.32 12.00 -6.24
CA THR A 21 -1.91 12.08 -6.72
C THR A 21 -1.24 10.75 -7.00
N ASP A 22 -1.67 9.68 -6.33
CA ASP A 22 -0.92 8.43 -6.30
C ASP A 22 -1.54 7.45 -7.30
N PHE A 23 -0.70 6.74 -8.06
CA PHE A 23 -1.13 5.87 -9.15
C PHE A 23 -2.02 6.54 -10.23
N GLU A 24 -1.89 7.83 -10.54
CA GLU A 24 -2.77 8.52 -11.52
C GLU A 24 -2.64 8.02 -12.97
N GLY A 25 -1.52 7.37 -13.29
CA GLY A 25 -1.21 6.87 -14.63
C GLY A 25 -2.14 5.75 -15.11
N SER A 26 -2.30 5.64 -16.43
CA SER A 26 -2.87 4.43 -17.03
C SER A 26 -1.85 3.30 -17.05
N ALA A 27 -2.29 2.07 -16.80
CA ALA A 27 -1.46 0.88 -16.94
C ALA A 27 -2.20 -0.21 -17.73
N ASN A 28 -1.47 -0.88 -18.63
CA ASN A 28 -1.97 -2.10 -19.25
C ASN A 28 -1.93 -3.26 -18.26
N ASP A 29 -2.69 -4.31 -18.54
CA ASP A 29 -2.65 -5.57 -17.78
C ASP A 29 -1.20 -6.04 -17.57
N GLY A 30 -0.84 -6.27 -16.31
CA GLY A 30 0.48 -6.74 -15.90
C GLY A 30 1.59 -5.69 -15.85
N VAL A 31 1.32 -4.43 -16.17
CA VAL A 31 2.29 -3.33 -16.06
C VAL A 31 2.27 -2.76 -14.66
N ALA A 32 3.43 -2.72 -14.02
CA ALA A 32 3.63 -2.15 -12.69
C ALA A 32 3.42 -0.63 -12.69
N LEU A 33 2.74 -0.16 -11.64
CA LEU A 33 2.70 1.22 -11.20
C LEU A 33 3.34 1.28 -9.83
N GLU A 34 4.20 2.26 -9.61
CA GLU A 34 5.10 2.33 -8.48
C GLU A 34 4.82 3.60 -7.69
N GLU A 35 4.80 3.49 -6.37
CA GLU A 35 4.57 4.61 -5.47
C GLU A 35 5.21 4.34 -4.11
N ASP A 36 5.75 5.39 -3.51
CA ASP A 36 6.23 5.41 -2.14
C ASP A 36 5.23 6.13 -1.24
N ILE A 37 4.86 5.51 -0.13
CA ILE A 37 3.96 6.12 0.86
C ILE A 37 4.73 6.40 2.14
N SER A 38 4.96 7.67 2.45
CA SER A 38 5.64 8.02 3.70
C SER A 38 4.87 7.54 4.94
N PHE A 39 5.60 7.08 5.94
CA PHE A 39 5.05 6.74 7.25
C PHE A 39 4.44 7.97 7.94
N PRO A 40 3.56 7.76 8.93
CA PRO A 40 3.10 8.84 9.80
C PRO A 40 4.26 9.66 10.39
N THR A 41 4.09 10.98 10.48
CA THR A 41 5.17 11.91 10.86
C THR A 41 5.78 11.60 12.23
N ASP A 42 4.98 11.11 13.16
CA ASP A 42 5.42 10.65 14.49
C ASP A 42 6.26 9.37 14.42
N TRP A 43 5.98 8.46 13.49
CA TRP A 43 6.80 7.27 13.24
C TRP A 43 8.14 7.65 12.63
N VAL A 44 8.14 8.55 11.64
CA VAL A 44 9.35 9.12 11.05
C VAL A 44 10.20 9.81 12.13
N THR A 45 9.57 10.64 12.98
CA THR A 45 10.25 11.34 14.09
C THR A 45 10.84 10.36 15.12
N ALA A 46 10.19 9.23 15.34
CA ALA A 46 10.65 8.18 16.24
C ALA A 46 11.68 7.23 15.60
N GLY A 47 11.93 7.35 14.29
CA GLY A 47 12.86 6.48 13.55
C GLY A 47 12.35 5.04 13.39
N ILE A 48 11.03 4.86 13.25
CA ILE A 48 10.43 3.54 13.02
C ILE A 48 10.74 3.08 11.60
N GLN A 49 11.37 1.91 11.47
CA GLN A 49 11.62 1.25 10.19
C GLN A 49 11.03 -0.15 10.10
N THR A 50 10.36 -0.61 11.16
CA THR A 50 9.75 -1.94 11.20
C THR A 50 8.33 -1.82 11.71
N VAL A 51 7.40 -2.39 10.98
CA VAL A 51 5.97 -2.35 11.31
C VAL A 51 5.32 -3.69 11.04
N GLU A 52 4.30 -4.04 11.81
CA GLU A 52 3.40 -5.15 11.48
C GLU A 52 2.23 -4.61 10.66
N ILE A 53 2.11 -5.02 9.41
CA ILE A 53 0.95 -4.72 8.58
C ILE A 53 -0.15 -5.72 8.94
N ILE A 54 -1.26 -5.20 9.44
CA ILE A 54 -2.41 -5.99 9.89
C ILE A 54 -3.51 -6.11 8.82
N ASN A 55 -3.56 -5.17 7.87
CA ASN A 55 -4.45 -5.25 6.71
C ASN A 55 -3.95 -4.33 5.58
N LEU A 56 -4.34 -4.70 4.36
CA LEU A 56 -4.28 -3.83 3.20
C LEU A 56 -5.70 -3.71 2.62
N THR A 57 -6.09 -2.53 2.17
CA THR A 57 -7.40 -2.30 1.54
C THR A 57 -7.20 -1.48 0.28
N ILE A 58 -7.93 -1.82 -0.79
CA ILE A 58 -7.95 -1.05 -2.03
C ILE A 58 -9.30 -0.36 -2.16
N GLN A 59 -9.31 0.91 -2.55
CA GLN A 59 -10.46 1.54 -3.19
C GLN A 59 -10.11 1.83 -4.64
N SER A 60 -11.01 1.51 -5.58
CA SER A 60 -10.77 1.74 -6.99
C SER A 60 -12.04 2.17 -7.72
N ASP A 61 -11.89 2.96 -8.77
CA ASP A 61 -12.97 3.31 -9.70
C ASP A 61 -13.24 2.24 -10.76
N GLN A 62 -12.46 1.15 -10.73
CA GLN A 62 -12.59 0.02 -11.64
C GLN A 62 -12.66 -1.30 -10.87
N ASN A 63 -13.49 -2.21 -11.37
CA ASN A 63 -13.48 -3.59 -10.90
C ASN A 63 -12.46 -4.40 -11.70
N LEU A 64 -11.20 -4.38 -11.25
CA LEU A 64 -10.10 -5.18 -11.79
C LEU A 64 -9.60 -6.17 -10.73
N GLN A 65 -8.76 -7.11 -11.16
CA GLN A 65 -7.90 -7.83 -10.22
C GLN A 65 -6.68 -6.95 -9.95
N TRP A 66 -6.13 -6.99 -8.74
CA TRP A 66 -4.99 -6.18 -8.32
C TRP A 66 -3.95 -7.05 -7.64
N ASP A 67 -2.69 -6.88 -8.01
CA ASP A 67 -1.58 -7.34 -7.17
C ASP A 67 -0.95 -6.12 -6.52
N ILE A 68 -0.76 -6.18 -5.20
CA ILE A 68 0.06 -5.21 -4.45
C ILE A 68 1.30 -5.93 -3.96
N SER A 69 2.45 -5.50 -4.43
CA SER A 69 3.75 -5.97 -3.92
C SER A 69 4.36 -4.89 -3.03
N LEU A 70 4.89 -5.31 -1.88
CA LEU A 70 5.65 -4.45 -0.98
C LEU A 70 7.12 -4.86 -1.01
N TYR A 71 8.00 -3.87 -1.05
CA TYR A 71 9.44 -4.05 -1.16
C TYR A 71 10.15 -3.43 0.04
N ALA A 72 11.37 -3.88 0.33
CA ALA A 72 12.13 -3.36 1.46
C ALA A 72 12.94 -2.10 1.14
N THR A 73 12.98 -1.68 -0.13
CA THR A 73 13.77 -0.53 -0.62
C THR A 73 13.08 0.22 -1.77
N ASP A 74 13.46 1.47 -1.98
CA ASP A 74 13.00 2.39 -3.04
C ASP A 74 13.34 1.94 -4.48
N ALA A 75 14.18 0.91 -4.65
CA ALA A 75 14.54 0.34 -5.95
C ALA A 75 13.44 -0.54 -6.59
N HIS A 76 12.21 -0.53 -6.06
CA HIS A 76 11.11 -1.40 -6.46
C HIS A 76 10.61 -1.22 -7.91
N GLY A 77 11.12 -0.22 -8.62
CA GLY A 77 10.89 -0.05 -10.05
C GLY A 77 11.82 -0.81 -10.98
N ASN A 78 12.82 -1.48 -10.41
CA ASN A 78 13.62 -2.41 -11.17
C ASN A 78 12.86 -3.75 -11.32
N SER A 79 13.21 -4.52 -12.34
CA SER A 79 12.64 -5.85 -12.58
C SER A 79 13.49 -6.97 -11.96
N ASP A 80 14.47 -6.60 -11.13
CA ASP A 80 15.46 -7.50 -10.57
C ASP A 80 15.06 -7.86 -9.14
N GLN A 81 14.19 -8.87 -9.03
CA GLN A 81 13.66 -9.32 -7.74
C GLN A 81 14.73 -9.78 -6.74
N ASP A 82 15.96 -10.07 -7.19
CA ASP A 82 17.08 -10.40 -6.31
C ASP A 82 17.66 -9.14 -5.64
N LEU A 83 17.57 -7.98 -6.31
CA LEU A 83 17.95 -6.67 -5.77
C LEU A 83 16.81 -6.02 -4.99
N ASP A 84 15.57 -6.17 -5.47
CA ASP A 84 14.46 -5.33 -5.03
C ASP A 84 13.86 -5.79 -3.68
N LYS A 85 14.28 -6.93 -3.15
CA LYS A 85 13.91 -7.44 -1.82
C LYS A 85 12.41 -7.38 -1.55
N ILE A 86 11.64 -8.02 -2.42
CA ILE A 86 10.20 -8.14 -2.24
C ILE A 86 9.89 -8.82 -0.89
N ILE A 87 9.07 -8.16 -0.07
CA ILE A 87 8.64 -8.66 1.23
C ILE A 87 7.44 -9.58 1.04
N THR A 88 6.43 -9.10 0.30
CA THR A 88 5.22 -9.88 0.03
C THR A 88 4.44 -9.35 -1.16
N THR A 89 3.54 -10.18 -1.69
CA THR A 89 2.53 -9.78 -2.67
C THR A 89 1.15 -10.20 -2.16
N VAL A 90 0.21 -9.26 -2.19
CA VAL A 90 -1.20 -9.47 -1.86
C VAL A 90 -2.04 -9.34 -3.12
N ASN A 91 -2.64 -10.44 -3.56
CA ASN A 91 -3.47 -10.50 -4.76
C ASN A 91 -4.95 -10.33 -4.41
N TYR A 92 -5.67 -9.42 -5.04
CA TYR A 92 -7.11 -9.22 -4.89
C TYR A 92 -7.83 -9.61 -6.18
N ALA A 93 -8.71 -10.61 -6.10
CA ALA A 93 -9.54 -10.99 -7.25
C ALA A 93 -10.68 -9.99 -7.45
N THR A 94 -11.23 -9.92 -8.67
CA THR A 94 -12.46 -9.15 -8.95
C THR A 94 -13.66 -9.61 -8.10
N THR A 95 -13.66 -10.87 -7.66
CA THR A 95 -14.67 -11.42 -6.75
C THR A 95 -14.54 -10.94 -5.31
N ASP A 96 -13.38 -10.41 -4.92
CA ASP A 96 -13.16 -9.81 -3.60
C ASP A 96 -13.73 -8.37 -3.54
N ALA A 97 -14.12 -7.80 -4.69
CA ALA A 97 -14.60 -6.44 -4.81
C ALA A 97 -16.03 -6.28 -4.29
N ILE A 98 -16.22 -5.31 -3.39
CA ILE A 98 -17.53 -4.86 -2.92
C ILE A 98 -17.79 -3.48 -3.51
N GLN A 99 -18.89 -3.33 -4.24
CA GLN A 99 -19.32 -2.02 -4.71
C GLN A 99 -19.85 -1.20 -3.53
N THR A 100 -19.22 -0.06 -3.25
CA THR A 100 -19.52 0.76 -2.06
C THR A 100 -20.36 2.00 -2.35
N ALA A 101 -20.45 2.42 -3.61
CA ALA A 101 -21.31 3.51 -4.07
C ALA A 101 -21.79 3.30 -5.51
N ALA A 102 -22.86 3.99 -5.88
CA ALA A 102 -23.21 4.17 -7.30
C ALA A 102 -22.06 4.93 -8.00
N ALA A 103 -21.85 4.67 -9.30
CA ALA A 103 -20.74 5.18 -10.13
C ALA A 103 -19.37 4.47 -9.97
N ASN A 104 -19.38 3.14 -9.97
CA ASN A 104 -18.16 2.31 -10.13
C ASN A 104 -17.11 2.42 -9.01
N GLN A 105 -17.47 2.79 -7.78
CA GLN A 105 -16.53 2.72 -6.65
C GLN A 105 -16.53 1.33 -6.02
N TRP A 106 -15.38 0.67 -6.08
CA TRP A 106 -15.12 -0.68 -5.55
C TRP A 106 -14.18 -0.60 -4.35
N ARG A 107 -14.42 -1.44 -3.36
CA ARG A 107 -13.52 -1.67 -2.22
C ARG A 107 -13.11 -3.14 -2.20
N TYR A 108 -11.84 -3.39 -1.96
CA TYR A 108 -11.28 -4.72 -1.77
C TYR A 108 -10.69 -4.80 -0.37
N ASP A 109 -11.07 -5.83 0.38
CA ASP A 109 -10.58 -6.07 1.73
C ASP A 109 -10.39 -7.58 1.91
N LYS A 110 -9.22 -7.98 2.37
CA LYS A 110 -8.89 -9.40 2.59
C LYS A 110 -9.28 -9.88 3.99
N ASN A 111 -9.77 -9.03 4.87
CA ASN A 111 -10.20 -9.41 6.22
C ASN A 111 -11.39 -10.39 6.16
N PRO A 112 -11.37 -11.56 6.85
CA PRO A 112 -10.37 -12.03 7.83
C PRO A 112 -9.29 -12.97 7.26
N THR A 113 -9.23 -13.17 5.94
CA THR A 113 -8.21 -14.04 5.29
C THR A 113 -6.81 -13.43 5.22
N PHE A 114 -6.69 -12.12 5.47
CA PHE A 114 -5.41 -11.44 5.55
C PHE A 114 -4.60 -11.96 6.73
N ARG A 115 -3.38 -12.39 6.47
CA ARG A 115 -2.42 -12.75 7.53
C ARG A 115 -1.49 -11.57 7.74
N PRO A 116 -1.41 -11.04 8.97
CA PRO A 116 -0.44 -10.00 9.28
C PRO A 116 0.98 -10.43 8.93
N PHE A 117 1.79 -9.46 8.51
CA PHE A 117 3.18 -9.69 8.17
C PHE A 117 4.04 -8.50 8.60
N ILE A 118 5.33 -8.77 8.78
CA ILE A 118 6.29 -7.74 9.15
C ILE A 118 6.80 -7.06 7.87
N TYR A 119 6.70 -5.74 7.84
CA TYR A 119 7.35 -4.89 6.86
C TYR A 119 8.59 -4.26 7.51
N ILE A 120 9.70 -4.26 6.77
CA ILE A 120 10.97 -3.65 7.17
C ILE A 120 11.39 -2.75 6.03
N ASP A 121 11.48 -1.46 6.31
CA ASP A 121 12.19 -0.53 5.45
C ASP A 121 13.70 -0.67 5.72
N GLU A 122 14.43 -1.19 4.75
CA GLU A 122 15.86 -1.45 4.86
C GLU A 122 16.73 -0.27 4.40
N ASP A 123 16.19 0.68 3.64
CA ASP A 123 16.92 1.88 3.21
C ASP A 123 16.75 3.07 4.15
N ASN A 124 15.83 2.96 5.11
CA ASN A 124 15.55 3.93 6.18
C ASN A 124 14.94 5.24 5.69
N THR A 125 14.19 5.19 4.60
CA THR A 125 13.38 6.31 4.08
C THR A 125 12.14 6.59 4.94
N SER A 126 11.73 5.64 5.78
CA SER A 126 10.48 5.60 6.52
C SER A 126 9.26 5.68 5.60
N GLU A 127 9.27 4.86 4.54
CA GLU A 127 8.22 4.79 3.54
C GLU A 127 7.77 3.34 3.28
N PHE A 128 6.56 3.17 2.76
CA PHE A 128 6.10 1.93 2.16
C PHE A 128 6.38 1.96 0.66
N HIS A 129 7.26 1.07 0.22
CA HIS A 129 7.62 0.85 -1.17
C HIS A 129 6.61 -0.07 -1.85
N ILE A 130 5.73 0.47 -2.69
CA ILE A 130 4.58 -0.27 -3.20
C ILE A 130 4.57 -0.30 -4.73
N THR A 131 4.37 -1.51 -5.25
CA THR A 131 4.00 -1.72 -6.65
C THR A 131 2.56 -2.23 -6.76
N LEU A 132 1.74 -1.52 -7.52
CA LEU A 132 0.40 -1.89 -7.90
C LEU A 132 0.38 -2.42 -9.34
N ILE A 133 -0.21 -3.59 -9.55
CA ILE A 133 -0.32 -4.20 -10.87
C ILE A 133 -1.80 -4.51 -11.17
N PRO A 134 -2.42 -3.87 -12.17
CA PRO A 134 -3.73 -4.30 -12.66
C PRO A 134 -3.62 -5.67 -13.34
N ARG A 135 -4.60 -6.51 -13.09
CA ARG A 135 -4.71 -7.86 -13.65
C ARG A 135 -6.06 -8.05 -14.33
N GLY A 136 -6.06 -8.71 -15.48
CA GLY A 136 -7.28 -9.07 -16.19
C GLY A 136 -7.98 -7.87 -16.85
N GLY A 137 -7.26 -6.76 -17.05
CA GLY A 137 -7.75 -5.56 -17.71
C GLY A 137 -6.79 -4.38 -17.55
N ASN A 138 -7.09 -3.28 -18.24
CA ASN A 138 -6.29 -2.06 -18.19
C ASN A 138 -6.86 -1.09 -17.14
N LYS A 139 -5.97 -0.48 -16.37
CA LYS A 139 -6.29 0.66 -15.51
C LYS A 139 -6.32 1.94 -16.35
N ASN A 140 -7.39 2.72 -16.21
CA ASN A 140 -7.54 4.03 -16.83
C ASN A 140 -6.72 5.09 -16.07
N ALA A 141 -6.37 6.19 -16.74
CA ALA A 141 -5.77 7.35 -16.10
C ALA A 141 -6.86 8.30 -15.51
N GLY A 142 -6.46 9.10 -14.52
CA GLY A 142 -7.30 10.12 -13.88
C GLY A 142 -8.55 9.55 -13.18
N GLY A 143 -9.55 10.40 -12.93
CA GLY A 143 -10.75 10.09 -12.13
C GLY A 143 -11.74 9.04 -12.69
N THR A 144 -11.29 8.18 -13.61
CA THR A 144 -12.03 6.98 -14.05
C THR A 144 -11.25 5.69 -13.82
N GLY A 145 -10.04 5.79 -13.27
CA GLY A 145 -9.18 4.67 -12.92
C GLY A 145 -8.35 4.96 -11.68
N GLU A 146 -8.86 5.80 -10.80
CA GLU A 146 -8.23 6.16 -9.54
C GLU A 146 -8.15 4.95 -8.61
N VAL A 147 -7.04 4.82 -7.89
CA VAL A 147 -6.80 3.71 -6.97
C VAL A 147 -6.17 4.26 -5.69
N VAL A 148 -6.78 3.93 -4.56
CA VAL A 148 -6.26 4.24 -3.24
C VAL A 148 -5.90 2.97 -2.50
N ILE A 149 -4.66 2.88 -2.00
CA ILE A 149 -4.21 1.81 -1.11
C ILE A 149 -4.22 2.33 0.32
N LYS A 150 -4.85 1.58 1.22
CA LYS A 150 -4.83 1.85 2.66
C LYS A 150 -4.04 0.77 3.37
N VAL A 151 -2.98 1.17 4.04
CA VAL A 151 -2.12 0.33 4.86
C VAL A 151 -2.54 0.49 6.30
N HIS A 152 -2.94 -0.62 6.92
CA HIS A 152 -3.21 -0.67 8.34
C HIS A 152 -2.01 -1.33 9.00
N ALA A 153 -1.25 -0.58 9.79
CA ALA A 153 -0.01 -1.07 10.38
C ALA A 153 0.17 -0.61 11.83
N VAL A 154 1.04 -1.30 12.55
CA VAL A 154 1.44 -0.99 13.93
C VAL A 154 2.97 -0.96 13.99
N PRO A 155 3.58 0.08 14.59
CA PRO A 155 5.04 0.17 14.67
C PRO A 155 5.61 -0.88 15.62
N ILE A 156 6.79 -1.40 15.28
CA ILE A 156 7.59 -2.29 16.11
C ILE A 156 8.82 -1.52 16.58
N VAL A 157 8.92 -1.36 17.90
CA VAL A 157 9.98 -0.61 18.60
C VAL A 157 11.02 -1.54 19.23
#